data_AF-A0A2J4RCK6-F1
#
_entry.id   AF-A0A2J4RCK6-F1
#
_cell.length_a   1.000
_cell.length_b   1.000
_cell.length_c   1.000
_cell.angle_alpha   90.00
_cell.angle_beta   90.00
_cell.angle_gamma   90.00
#
_symmetry.space_group_name_H-M   'P 1'
#
loop_
_entity.id
_entity.type
_entity.pdbx_description
1 polymer ?
#
loop_
_entity_poly.entity_id
_entity_poly.type
_entity_poly.pdbx_seq_one_letter_code
_entity_poly.pdbx_strand_id
1 'polypeptide(L)'
;MEQRRVNGKNHWYHETQSTICPVDVLPLVPEAAHVEDRFLLDLTLPRELLEAHARWLTPARRLADALFPASVTVNRLQTFSAYDRLSTALTVAQVYGVQRLCNHYAARLAPLPGPDSSRESNRRLAQITQYARQLASSPSLINALARSQLDEVGLTSRD
;
A
#
# COMPACT_ATOMS: atom_id res chain seq x y z
N MET A 1 -3.84 -45.35 36.26
CA MET A 1 -4.91 -45.60 35.25
C MET A 1 -4.78 -44.52 34.21
N GLU A 2 -4.46 -44.95 33.01
CA GLU A 2 -3.92 -44.16 31.93
C GLU A 2 -4.94 -44.06 30.80
N GLN A 3 -4.69 -43.12 29.87
CA GLN A 3 -5.25 -43.03 28.51
C GLN A 3 -6.65 -42.42 28.42
N ARG A 4 -7.05 -41.63 27.42
CA ARG A 4 -6.57 -41.09 26.11
C ARG A 4 -7.84 -40.35 25.58
N ARG A 5 -7.90 -39.42 24.63
CA ARG A 5 -7.30 -39.33 23.30
C ARG A 5 -7.79 -38.01 22.66
N VAL A 6 -6.94 -37.44 21.82
CA VAL A 6 -7.21 -36.33 20.89
C VAL A 6 -8.03 -36.82 19.69
N ASN A 7 -8.74 -35.88 19.04
CA ASN A 7 -8.90 -35.73 17.57
C ASN A 7 -10.26 -36.10 16.92
N GLY A 8 -10.68 -35.22 15.99
CA GLY A 8 -11.61 -35.49 14.89
C GLY A 8 -12.66 -34.39 14.72
N LYS A 9 -12.43 -33.35 13.89
CA LYS A 9 -12.80 -33.26 12.44
C LYS A 9 -14.32 -33.26 12.24
N ASN A 10 -14.97 -32.47 11.40
CA ASN A 10 -14.69 -31.48 10.36
C ASN A 10 -16.08 -30.85 10.06
N HIS A 11 -16.18 -29.74 9.33
CA HIS A 11 -16.98 -29.67 8.09
C HIS A 11 -17.43 -28.25 7.67
N TRP A 12 -16.94 -27.86 6.49
CA TRP A 12 -17.45 -26.87 5.51
C TRP A 12 -17.31 -25.38 5.90
N TYR A 13 -16.61 -24.53 5.14
CA TYR A 13 -16.68 -24.36 3.68
C TYR A 13 -15.32 -24.17 2.98
N HIS A 14 -15.27 -24.63 1.72
CA HIS A 14 -14.15 -24.62 0.81
C HIS A 14 -13.77 -23.23 0.28
N GLU A 15 -12.46 -22.96 0.35
CA GLU A 15 -11.56 -22.37 -0.65
C GLU A 15 -12.01 -21.17 -1.51
N THR A 16 -11.21 -20.11 -1.41
CA THR A 16 -10.34 -19.78 -2.55
C THR A 16 -8.92 -19.64 -2.02
N GLN A 17 -8.14 -20.72 -2.09
CA GLN A 17 -6.70 -20.60 -1.99
C GLN A 17 -6.22 -19.90 -3.28
N SER A 18 -6.12 -18.58 -3.23
CA SER A 18 -5.14 -17.92 -4.06
C SER A 18 -3.79 -18.35 -3.50
N THR A 19 -2.99 -19.08 -4.28
CA THR A 19 -1.58 -19.30 -4.00
C THR A 19 -0.90 -17.94 -4.02
N ILE A 20 -0.95 -17.23 -2.90
CA ILE A 20 -0.04 -16.13 -2.62
C ILE A 20 1.28 -16.85 -2.42
N CYS A 21 2.18 -16.78 -3.40
CA CYS A 21 3.59 -17.09 -3.16
C CYS A 21 3.94 -16.39 -1.84
N PRO A 22 4.41 -17.10 -0.80
CA PRO A 22 4.81 -16.43 0.42
C PRO A 22 5.88 -15.43 -0.01
N VAL A 23 5.52 -14.15 0.02
CA VAL A 23 6.49 -13.08 -0.04
C VAL A 23 7.33 -13.35 1.19
N ASP A 24 8.58 -13.77 1.01
CA ASP A 24 9.53 -13.86 2.12
C ASP A 24 9.49 -12.48 2.80
N VAL A 25 8.80 -12.43 3.95
CA VAL A 25 8.62 -11.18 4.69
C VAL A 25 9.98 -10.91 5.32
N LEU A 26 10.83 -10.23 4.56
CA LEU A 26 12.09 -9.73 5.07
C LEU A 26 11.78 -8.91 6.33
N PRO A 27 12.60 -9.04 7.38
CA PRO A 27 12.40 -8.27 8.59
C PRO A 27 12.38 -6.77 8.25
N LEU A 28 11.45 -6.04 8.86
CA LEU A 28 11.31 -4.61 8.65
C LEU A 28 12.62 -3.91 9.01
N VAL A 29 13.10 -3.05 8.12
CA VAL A 29 14.29 -2.22 8.32
C VAL A 29 13.83 -0.77 8.50
N PRO A 30 13.75 -0.23 9.74
CA PRO A 30 13.23 1.11 10.00
C PRO A 30 13.98 2.21 9.25
N GLU A 31 15.28 2.02 9.01
CA GLU A 31 16.15 2.94 8.30
C GLU A 31 15.68 3.17 6.85
N ALA A 32 14.99 2.19 6.26
CA ALA A 32 14.41 2.33 4.92
C ALA A 32 13.35 3.43 4.84
N ALA A 33 12.79 3.90 5.97
CA ALA A 33 11.88 5.04 6.00
C ALA A 33 12.58 6.39 5.76
N HIS A 34 13.87 6.47 6.08
CA HIS A 34 14.66 7.69 6.09
C HIS A 34 15.67 7.68 4.94
N VAL A 35 15.23 8.24 3.81
CA VAL A 35 16.05 8.44 2.61
C VAL A 35 16.04 9.92 2.23
N GLU A 36 17.15 10.41 1.71
CA GLU A 36 17.29 11.82 1.29
C GLU A 36 16.52 12.07 0.00
N ASP A 37 16.68 11.19 -1.00
CA ASP A 37 15.91 11.18 -2.23
C ASP A 37 14.85 10.08 -2.18
N ARG A 38 13.62 10.46 -1.78
CA ARG A 38 12.47 9.53 -1.70
C ARG A 38 12.03 8.98 -3.05
N PHE A 39 12.31 9.68 -4.16
CA PHE A 39 11.91 9.21 -5.47
C PHE A 39 12.88 8.14 -5.99
N LEU A 40 14.18 8.35 -5.81
CA LEU A 40 15.21 7.38 -6.23
C LEU A 40 15.56 6.36 -5.14
N LEU A 41 15.03 6.53 -3.92
CA LEU A 41 15.38 5.75 -2.73
C LEU A 41 16.89 5.67 -2.54
N ASP A 42 17.55 6.83 -2.60
CA ASP A 42 19.00 7.03 -2.53
C ASP A 42 19.81 6.15 -3.50
N LEU A 43 19.23 5.82 -4.67
CA LEU A 43 19.97 5.16 -5.74
C LEU A 43 21.13 6.04 -6.18
N THR A 44 22.35 5.52 -6.03
CA THR A 44 23.57 6.18 -6.48
C THR A 44 23.64 6.15 -8.00
N LEU A 45 23.52 7.31 -8.62
CA LEU A 45 23.62 7.50 -10.06
C LEU A 45 24.76 8.49 -10.41
N PRO A 46 25.48 8.28 -11.52
CA PRO A 46 26.42 9.26 -12.06
C PRO A 46 25.77 10.64 -12.21
N ARG A 47 26.51 11.70 -11.88
CA ARG A 47 26.02 13.09 -11.92
C ARG A 47 25.57 13.48 -13.32
N GLU A 48 26.29 13.01 -14.32
CA GLU A 48 26.03 13.26 -15.74
C GLU A 48 24.65 12.72 -16.14
N LEU A 49 24.25 11.56 -15.61
CA LEU A 49 22.93 10.99 -15.86
C LEU A 49 21.83 11.79 -15.14
N LEU A 50 22.08 12.26 -13.92
CA LEU A 50 21.13 13.10 -13.19
C LEU A 50 20.89 14.44 -13.91
N GLU A 51 21.95 15.06 -14.41
CA GLU A 51 21.88 16.33 -15.14
C GLU A 51 21.18 16.18 -16.49
N ALA A 52 21.54 15.14 -17.27
CA ALA A 52 20.92 14.86 -18.56
C ALA A 52 19.40 14.63 -18.46
N HIS A 53 18.93 14.10 -17.32
CA HIS A 53 17.53 13.73 -17.09
C HIS A 53 16.79 14.68 -16.13
N ALA A 54 17.41 15.79 -15.72
CA ALA A 54 16.87 16.73 -14.75
C ALA A 54 15.46 17.23 -15.12
N ARG A 55 15.19 17.43 -16.42
CA ARG A 55 13.90 17.92 -16.93
C ARG A 55 12.68 17.11 -16.48
N TRP A 56 12.82 15.80 -16.31
CA TRP A 56 11.73 14.93 -15.84
C TRP A 56 11.95 14.46 -14.40
N LEU A 57 13.21 14.31 -13.95
CA LEU A 57 13.53 13.93 -12.58
C LEU A 57 13.07 14.98 -11.56
N THR A 58 13.27 16.27 -11.85
CA THR A 58 12.85 17.37 -10.96
C THR A 58 11.34 17.38 -10.70
N PRO A 59 10.45 17.37 -11.73
CA PRO A 59 9.02 17.29 -11.47
C PRO A 59 8.60 15.95 -10.85
N ALA A 60 9.23 14.82 -11.19
CA ALA A 60 8.92 13.53 -10.59
C ALA A 60 9.19 13.50 -9.07
N ARG A 61 10.32 14.06 -8.63
CA ARG A 61 10.62 14.24 -7.19
C ARG A 61 9.57 15.10 -6.49
N ARG A 62 9.19 16.23 -7.09
CA ARG A 62 8.14 17.11 -6.54
C ARG A 62 6.79 16.40 -6.44
N LEU A 63 6.44 15.58 -7.43
CA LEU A 63 5.22 14.78 -7.38
C LEU A 63 5.28 13.73 -6.27
N ALA A 64 6.43 13.07 -6.07
CA ALA A 64 6.60 12.11 -4.98
C ALA A 64 6.38 12.77 -3.61
N ASP A 65 6.90 13.99 -3.40
CA ASP A 65 6.69 14.75 -2.16
C ASP A 65 5.23 15.18 -1.98
N ALA A 66 4.55 15.56 -3.06
CA ALA A 66 3.13 15.94 -3.02
C ALA A 66 2.20 14.74 -2.77
N LEU A 67 2.52 13.56 -3.32
CA LEU A 67 1.74 12.34 -3.17
C LEU A 67 1.96 11.70 -1.80
N PHE A 68 3.19 11.75 -1.27
CA PHE A 68 3.58 11.11 -0.02
C PHE A 68 4.18 12.09 1.00
N PRO A 69 3.44 13.14 1.40
CA PRO A 69 3.91 14.09 2.41
C PRO A 69 4.12 13.39 3.77
N ALA A 70 4.93 14.01 4.64
CA ALA A 70 5.22 13.45 5.97
C ALA A 70 3.99 13.42 6.89
N SER A 71 3.08 14.38 6.75
CA SER A 71 1.82 14.44 7.46
C SER A 71 0.69 14.88 6.53
N VAL A 72 -0.51 14.38 6.80
CA VAL A 72 -1.74 14.74 6.07
C VAL A 72 -2.81 15.07 7.09
N THR A 73 -3.33 16.30 7.04
CA THR A 73 -4.51 16.67 7.83
C THR A 73 -5.76 16.26 7.06
N VAL A 74 -6.42 15.20 7.53
CA VAL A 74 -7.69 14.75 6.96
C VAL A 74 -8.85 15.63 7.44
N ASN A 75 -9.75 15.94 6.51
CA ASN A 75 -10.98 16.69 6.77
C ASN A 75 -12.07 16.22 5.79
N ARG A 76 -13.27 16.82 5.84
CA ARG A 76 -14.41 16.41 5.00
C ARG A 76 -14.16 16.49 3.48
N LEU A 77 -13.20 17.30 3.04
CA LEU A 77 -12.85 17.49 1.62
C LEU A 77 -11.54 16.78 1.23
N GLN A 78 -10.82 16.20 2.19
CA GLN A 78 -9.56 15.48 1.97
C GLN A 78 -9.56 14.33 2.96
N THR A 79 -10.10 13.18 2.54
CA THR A 79 -10.33 12.04 3.44
C THR A 79 -9.23 11.00 3.32
N PHE A 80 -8.37 11.07 2.30
CA PHE A 80 -7.27 10.14 2.08
C PHE A 80 -6.06 10.45 2.95
N SER A 81 -5.92 9.66 4.01
CA SER A 81 -4.91 9.84 5.06
C SER A 81 -3.50 9.46 4.59
N ALA A 82 -2.48 9.83 5.39
CA ALA A 82 -1.11 9.38 5.17
C ALA A 82 -0.99 7.84 5.20
N TYR A 83 -1.76 7.19 6.07
CA TYR A 83 -1.83 5.72 6.15
C TYR A 83 -2.39 5.12 4.86
N ASP A 84 -3.52 5.65 4.37
CA ASP A 84 -4.15 5.14 3.13
C ASP A 84 -3.23 5.28 1.92
N ARG A 85 -2.52 6.41 1.81
CA ARG A 85 -1.56 6.67 0.73
C ARG A 85 -0.43 5.64 0.75
N LEU A 86 0.17 5.40 1.91
CA LEU A 86 1.28 4.46 2.05
C LEU A 86 0.85 3.01 1.92
N SER A 87 -0.32 2.62 2.45
CA SER A 87 -0.85 1.26 2.30
C SER A 87 -1.21 0.96 0.82
N THR A 88 -1.73 1.96 0.11
CA THR A 88 -2.00 1.91 -1.33
C THR A 88 -0.70 1.74 -2.12
N ALA A 89 0.31 2.56 -1.86
CA ALA A 89 1.60 2.47 -2.53
C ALA A 89 2.33 1.14 -2.24
N LEU A 90 2.26 0.66 -1.00
CA LEU A 90 2.79 -0.65 -0.61
C LEU A 90 2.08 -1.77 -1.38
N THR A 91 0.75 -1.71 -1.50
CA THR A 91 -0.03 -2.68 -2.28
C THR A 91 0.43 -2.73 -3.73
N VAL A 92 0.61 -1.56 -4.36
CA VAL A 92 1.07 -1.48 -5.76
C VAL A 92 2.51 -2.00 -5.90
N ALA A 93 3.41 -1.62 -4.98
CA ALA A 93 4.78 -2.12 -4.96
C ALA A 93 4.85 -3.65 -4.85
N GLN A 94 3.97 -4.25 -4.03
CA GLN A 94 3.84 -5.70 -3.88
C GLN A 94 3.30 -6.36 -5.15
N VAL A 95 2.28 -5.78 -5.79
CA VAL A 95 1.72 -6.30 -7.06
C VAL A 95 2.77 -6.36 -8.16
N TYR A 96 3.64 -5.33 -8.26
CA TYR A 96 4.73 -5.31 -9.23
C TYR A 96 6.01 -6.01 -8.76
N GLY A 97 6.07 -6.52 -7.52
CA GLY A 97 7.23 -7.22 -6.98
C GLY A 97 8.47 -6.35 -6.76
N VAL A 98 8.31 -5.04 -6.52
CA VAL A 98 9.45 -4.12 -6.33
C VAL A 98 9.86 -4.07 -4.85
N GLN A 99 10.72 -4.99 -4.43
CA GLN A 99 11.08 -5.18 -3.01
C GLN A 99 11.60 -3.92 -2.31
N ARG A 100 12.42 -3.09 -2.98
CA ARG A 100 12.92 -1.82 -2.42
C ARG A 100 11.79 -0.87 -2.04
N LEU A 101 10.77 -0.75 -2.90
CA LEU A 101 9.59 0.06 -2.62
C LEU A 101 8.74 -0.55 -1.51
N CYS A 102 8.57 -1.88 -1.50
CA CYS A 102 7.88 -2.58 -0.41
C CYS A 102 8.53 -2.26 0.95
N ASN A 103 9.85 -2.40 1.05
CA ASN A 103 10.59 -2.12 2.29
C ASN A 103 10.46 -0.65 2.71
N HIS A 104 10.63 0.28 1.77
CA HIS A 104 10.52 1.71 2.04
C HIS A 104 9.12 2.10 2.55
N TYR A 105 8.06 1.68 1.85
CA TYR A 105 6.69 2.01 2.24
C TYR A 105 6.27 1.30 3.52
N ALA A 106 6.66 0.04 3.73
CA ALA A 106 6.40 -0.66 4.99
C ALA A 106 7.08 0.03 6.19
N ALA A 107 8.33 0.46 6.04
CA ALA A 107 9.07 1.17 7.09
C ALA A 107 8.42 2.52 7.43
N ARG A 108 7.89 3.24 6.44
CA ARG A 108 7.14 4.48 6.65
C ARG A 108 5.74 4.27 7.23
N LEU A 109 5.11 3.14 6.92
CA LEU A 109 3.76 2.81 7.40
C LEU A 109 3.77 2.37 8.87
N ALA A 110 4.80 1.63 9.30
CA ALA A 110 4.90 1.05 10.64
C ALA A 110 4.74 2.04 11.83
N PRO A 111 5.31 3.26 11.82
CA PRO A 111 5.14 4.21 12.91
C PRO A 111 3.80 4.97 12.88
N LEU A 112 3.01 4.87 11.80
CA LEU A 112 1.73 5.57 11.71
C LEU A 112 0.67 4.89 12.58
N PRO A 113 -0.27 5.66 13.17
CA PRO A 113 -1.43 5.06 13.79
C PRO A 113 -2.19 4.27 12.73
N GLY A 114 -2.39 2.97 13.00
CA GLY A 114 -3.18 2.12 12.13
C GLY A 114 -4.63 2.60 12.03
N PRO A 115 -5.40 2.06 11.06
CA PRO A 115 -6.84 2.27 11.03
C PRO A 115 -7.44 1.87 12.39
N ASP A 116 -8.44 2.60 12.84
CA ASP A 116 -9.22 2.20 14.00
C ASP A 116 -9.84 0.82 13.78
N SER A 117 -10.01 0.05 14.86
CA SER A 117 -10.51 -1.33 14.79
C SER A 117 -12.01 -1.43 14.43
N SER A 118 -12.64 -0.31 14.05
CA SER A 118 -14.04 -0.30 13.65
C SER A 118 -14.26 -1.10 12.37
N ARG A 119 -15.46 -1.66 12.23
CA ARG A 119 -15.84 -2.38 11.00
C ARG A 119 -15.82 -1.47 9.78
N GLU A 120 -16.17 -0.19 9.97
CA GLU A 120 -16.24 0.78 8.88
C GLU A 120 -14.85 1.12 8.35
N SER A 121 -13.89 1.38 9.24
CA SER A 121 -12.51 1.68 8.86
C SER A 121 -11.84 0.50 8.14
N ASN A 122 -12.06 -0.71 8.66
CA ASN A 122 -11.58 -1.93 8.01
C ASN A 122 -12.21 -2.15 6.63
N ARG A 123 -13.52 -1.90 6.49
CA ARG A 123 -14.21 -1.97 5.20
C ARG A 123 -13.63 -0.96 4.21
N ARG A 124 -13.42 0.28 4.64
CA ARG A 124 -12.81 1.35 3.84
C ARG A 124 -11.42 0.96 3.35
N LEU A 125 -10.54 0.53 4.24
CA LEU A 125 -9.18 0.10 3.87
C LEU A 125 -9.20 -1.09 2.91
N ALA A 126 -10.08 -2.07 3.12
CA ALA A 126 -10.20 -3.23 2.24
C ALA A 126 -10.61 -2.83 0.81
N GLN A 127 -11.58 -1.92 0.67
CA GLN A 127 -12.02 -1.45 -0.65
C GLN A 127 -10.94 -0.62 -1.37
N ILE A 128 -10.25 0.27 -0.65
CA ILE A 128 -9.09 1.02 -1.18
C ILE A 128 -8.02 0.05 -1.69
N THR A 129 -7.67 -0.94 -0.88
CA THR A 129 -6.64 -1.94 -1.21
C THR A 129 -7.04 -2.79 -2.43
N GLN A 130 -8.29 -3.21 -2.49
CA GLN A 130 -8.82 -3.98 -3.62
C GLN A 130 -8.78 -3.17 -4.92
N TYR A 131 -9.24 -1.93 -4.86
CA TYR A 131 -9.22 -1.02 -6.02
C TYR A 131 -7.78 -0.76 -6.49
N ALA A 132 -6.86 -0.48 -5.58
CA ALA A 132 -5.44 -0.28 -5.88
C ALA A 132 -4.82 -1.49 -6.59
N ARG A 133 -5.10 -2.69 -6.08
CA ARG A 133 -4.64 -3.94 -6.70
C ARG A 133 -5.19 -4.09 -8.11
N GLN A 134 -6.50 -3.87 -8.29
CA GLN A 134 -7.14 -3.97 -9.60
C GLN A 134 -6.60 -2.93 -10.59
N LEU A 135 -6.34 -1.71 -10.13
CA LEU A 135 -5.73 -0.66 -10.96
C LEU A 135 -4.32 -1.07 -11.43
N ALA A 136 -3.53 -1.69 -10.56
CA ALA A 136 -2.18 -2.14 -10.87
C ALA A 136 -2.16 -3.39 -11.78
N SER A 137 -3.06 -4.35 -11.58
CA SER A 137 -3.05 -5.62 -12.32
C SER A 137 -3.93 -5.64 -13.57
N SER A 138 -5.14 -5.07 -13.51
CA SER A 138 -6.18 -5.19 -14.53
C SER A 138 -7.04 -3.91 -14.62
N PRO A 139 -6.48 -2.76 -15.02
CA PRO A 139 -7.17 -1.48 -15.01
C PRO A 139 -8.39 -1.43 -15.94
N SER A 140 -8.42 -2.25 -17.00
CA SER A 140 -9.56 -2.36 -17.93
C SER A 140 -10.84 -2.88 -17.27
N LEU A 141 -10.75 -3.53 -16.12
CA LEU A 141 -11.90 -4.04 -15.38
C LEU A 141 -12.55 -2.98 -14.47
N ILE A 142 -11.94 -1.80 -14.31
CA ILE A 142 -12.47 -0.74 -13.47
C ILE A 142 -13.67 -0.10 -14.16
N ASN A 143 -14.85 -0.33 -13.59
CA ASN A 143 -16.12 0.17 -14.08
C ASN A 143 -16.72 1.23 -13.14
N ALA A 144 -17.92 1.72 -13.48
CA ALA A 144 -18.63 2.70 -12.65
C ALA A 144 -18.95 2.15 -11.24
N LEU A 145 -19.21 0.84 -11.11
CA LEU A 145 -19.48 0.20 -9.82
C LEU A 145 -18.24 0.25 -8.91
N ALA A 146 -17.05 -0.05 -9.43
CA ALA A 146 -15.81 0.02 -8.66
C ALA A 146 -15.54 1.44 -8.13
N ARG A 147 -15.92 2.48 -8.88
CA ARG A 147 -15.82 3.89 -8.42
C ARG A 147 -16.88 4.22 -7.36
N SER A 148 -18.13 3.80 -7.57
CA SER A 148 -19.22 3.96 -6.59
C SER A 148 -18.88 3.33 -5.24
N GLN A 149 -18.18 2.19 -5.23
CA GLN A 149 -17.74 1.54 -4.01
C GLN A 149 -16.75 2.42 -3.23
N LEU A 150 -15.84 3.13 -3.90
CA LEU A 150 -14.94 4.08 -3.24
C LEU A 150 -15.71 5.25 -2.61
N ASP A 151 -16.72 5.77 -3.32
CA ASP A 151 -17.59 6.83 -2.79
C ASP A 151 -18.37 6.36 -1.55
N GLU A 152 -18.84 5.11 -1.53
CA GLU A 152 -19.56 4.50 -0.39
C GLU A 152 -18.73 4.46 0.90
N VAL A 153 -17.39 4.35 0.80
CA VAL A 153 -16.47 4.39 1.95
C VAL A 153 -15.89 5.77 2.22
N GLY A 154 -16.52 6.81 1.67
CA GLY A 154 -16.24 8.21 2.00
C GLY A 154 -14.98 8.77 1.34
N LEU A 155 -14.52 8.18 0.23
CA LEU A 155 -13.57 8.87 -0.65
C LEU A 155 -14.30 9.95 -1.44
N THR A 156 -13.58 11.03 -1.74
CA THR A 156 -14.10 12.15 -2.52
C THR A 156 -13.37 12.23 -3.85
N SER A 157 -13.90 12.99 -4.81
CA SER A 157 -13.23 13.19 -6.10
C SER A 157 -11.87 13.91 -6.01
N ARG A 158 -11.51 14.46 -4.84
CA ARG A 158 -10.21 15.07 -4.59
C ARG A 158 -9.15 14.05 -4.16
N ASP A 159 -9.60 12.92 -3.62
CA ASP A 159 -8.76 11.82 -3.14
C ASP A 159 -8.32 10.91 -4.30
#